data_AF-A0A0P9AAM8-F1
#
_entry.id   AF-A0A0P9AAM8-F1
#
_cell.length_a   1.000
_cell.length_b   1.000
_cell.length_c   1.000
_cell.angle_alpha   90.00
_cell.angle_beta   90.00
_cell.angle_gamma   90.00
#
_symmetry.space_group_name_H-M   'P 1'
#
loop_
_entity.id
_entity.type
_entity.pdbx_description
1 polymer ?
#
loop_
_entity_poly.entity_id
_entity_poly.type
_entity_poly.pdbx_seq_one_letter_code
_entity_poly.pdbx_strand_id
1 'polypeptide(L)'
;MNMVNTADVCALQWYAVRFKPPRNTGRRSVMVGASYETYRGRDGVPRKRPVKGTGHRVLVPELLLQRAGFDVFLPIRQEWRRINRYSKSKHLVSFPLLANWIFVGWPKGMDRWRDLLRLDLVTGVVGADGRPMLITQEEIDGLRRKSAAGSHVAPVNQAGMRSGHEYAVGDEVRIDYGSGSGPLDGLEATVVDINGGSARALVQFFGAVRSIEIDAGLLVPRRE
;
A
#
# COMPACT_ATOMS: atom_id res chain seq x y z
N MET A 1 9.73 -8.19 39.42
CA MET A 1 10.75 -7.58 38.54
C MET A 1 10.95 -8.55 37.40
N ASN A 2 10.16 -8.41 36.33
CA ASN A 2 10.09 -9.41 35.27
C ASN A 2 11.24 -9.21 34.29
N MET A 3 12.08 -10.23 34.15
CA MET A 3 13.07 -10.35 33.09
C MET A 3 12.34 -10.36 31.74
N VAL A 4 12.39 -9.23 31.03
CA VAL A 4 11.99 -9.18 29.63
C VAL A 4 13.06 -9.93 28.84
N ASN A 5 12.67 -11.04 28.22
CA ASN A 5 13.54 -11.82 27.33
C ASN A 5 14.11 -10.90 26.24
N THR A 6 15.44 -10.80 26.16
CA THR A 6 16.16 -9.95 25.19
C THR A 6 15.77 -10.26 23.73
N ALA A 7 15.34 -11.49 23.43
CA ALA A 7 14.86 -11.89 22.10
C ALA A 7 13.54 -11.22 21.70
N ASP A 8 12.68 -10.85 22.66
CA ASP A 8 11.37 -10.23 22.41
C ASP A 8 11.52 -8.73 22.07
N VAL A 9 12.64 -8.11 22.44
CA VAL A 9 12.97 -6.69 22.18
C VAL A 9 13.34 -6.45 20.70
N CYS A 10 13.72 -7.50 19.97
CA CYS A 10 14.04 -7.41 18.54
C CYS A 10 12.83 -7.65 17.62
N ALA A 11 11.70 -8.14 18.15
CA ALA A 11 10.50 -8.36 17.35
C ALA A 11 9.79 -7.03 17.09
N LEU A 12 9.43 -6.75 15.84
CA LEU A 12 8.61 -5.58 15.50
C LEU A 12 7.14 -5.87 15.77
N GLN A 13 6.45 -4.90 16.37
CA GLN A 13 4.99 -4.83 16.39
C GLN A 13 4.52 -3.88 15.30
N TRP A 14 3.53 -4.30 14.52
CA TRP A 14 3.02 -3.52 13.40
C TRP A 14 1.59 -3.07 13.61
N TYR A 15 1.28 -1.91 13.05
CA TYR A 15 -0.05 -1.32 13.07
C TYR A 15 -0.37 -0.75 11.69
N ALA A 16 -1.61 -0.93 11.25
CA ALA A 16 -2.12 -0.23 10.08
C ALA A 16 -2.61 1.16 10.51
N VAL A 17 -2.04 2.21 9.93
CA VAL A 17 -2.37 3.59 10.27
C VAL A 17 -2.87 4.32 9.04
N ARG A 18 -3.87 5.16 9.26
CA ARG A 18 -4.46 6.01 8.22
C ARG A 18 -3.79 7.36 8.26
N PHE A 19 -3.25 7.80 7.12
CA PHE A 19 -2.64 9.12 7.01
C PHE A 19 -3.60 10.17 6.45
N LYS A 20 -3.37 11.45 6.80
CA LYS A 20 -4.12 12.59 6.28
C LYS A 20 -4.00 12.64 4.76
N PRO A 21 -5.12 12.79 4.02
CA PRO A 21 -5.02 13.05 2.61
C PRO A 21 -4.21 14.33 2.38
N PRO A 22 -3.33 14.37 1.38
CA PRO A 22 -2.49 15.53 1.15
C PRO A 22 -3.38 16.72 0.77
N ARG A 23 -3.24 17.84 1.49
CA ARG A 23 -3.95 19.11 1.20
C ARG A 23 -3.70 19.60 -0.22
N ASN A 24 -2.53 19.29 -0.79
CA ASN A 24 -2.20 19.59 -2.18
C ASN A 24 -2.06 18.29 -2.98
N THR A 25 -2.99 18.05 -3.90
CA THR A 25 -3.04 16.86 -4.74
C THR A 25 -1.78 16.67 -5.59
N GLY A 26 -1.07 17.76 -5.91
CA GLY A 26 0.10 17.74 -6.80
C GLY A 26 1.42 17.25 -6.17
N ARG A 27 1.52 17.12 -4.84
CA ARG A 27 2.78 16.73 -4.15
C ARG A 27 2.56 15.56 -3.20
N ARG A 28 2.23 14.39 -3.76
CA ARG A 28 2.08 13.14 -3.00
C ARG A 28 3.39 12.35 -2.83
N SER A 29 4.33 12.56 -3.76
CA SER A 29 5.62 11.88 -3.80
C SER A 29 6.77 12.88 -3.97
N VAL A 30 7.94 12.48 -3.50
CA VAL A 30 9.20 13.22 -3.62
C VAL A 30 10.28 12.32 -4.21
N MET A 31 11.18 12.90 -5.00
CA MET A 31 12.38 12.19 -5.48
C MET A 31 13.44 12.19 -4.38
N VAL A 32 13.87 11.02 -3.95
CA VAL A 32 14.95 10.81 -2.98
C VAL A 32 16.18 10.26 -3.70
N GLY A 33 17.37 10.72 -3.33
CA GLY A 33 18.64 10.24 -3.91
C GLY A 33 18.87 10.64 -5.37
N ALA A 34 18.15 11.65 -5.89
CA ALA A 34 18.36 12.15 -7.24
C ALA A 34 19.56 13.11 -7.30
N SER A 35 20.39 12.95 -8.34
CA SER A 35 21.40 13.94 -8.69
C SER A 35 20.73 15.10 -9.41
N TYR A 36 21.23 16.32 -9.22
CA TYR A 36 20.66 17.51 -9.84
C TYR A 36 21.67 18.16 -10.79
N GLU A 37 21.21 18.49 -12.00
CA GLU A 37 21.95 19.35 -12.91
C GLU A 37 21.36 20.77 -12.90
N THR A 38 22.25 21.75 -13.08
CA THR A 38 21.87 23.16 -13.16
C THR A 38 21.79 23.54 -14.64
N TYR A 39 20.68 24.16 -15.04
CA TYR A 39 20.48 24.69 -16.38
C TYR A 39 20.04 26.15 -16.30
N ARG A 40 20.33 26.95 -17.32
CA ARG A 40 19.82 28.33 -17.41
C ARG A 40 18.44 28.33 -18.05
N GLY A 41 17.48 28.95 -17.38
CA GLY A 41 16.16 29.21 -17.94
C GLY A 41 16.22 30.24 -19.07
N ARG A 42 15.09 30.41 -19.78
CA ARG A 42 14.95 31.41 -20.85
C ARG A 42 15.14 32.85 -20.34
N ASP A 43 14.88 33.05 -19.06
CA ASP A 43 15.09 34.26 -18.25
C ASP A 43 16.55 34.43 -17.77
N GLY A 44 17.47 33.53 -18.15
CA GLY A 44 18.87 33.55 -17.71
C GLY A 44 19.10 33.06 -16.27
N VAL A 45 18.03 32.83 -15.51
CA VAL A 45 18.10 32.40 -14.11
C VAL A 45 18.54 30.93 -14.04
N PRO A 46 19.54 30.59 -13.22
CA PRO A 46 19.93 29.19 -13.00
C PRO A 46 18.83 28.43 -12.25
N ARG A 47 18.42 27.29 -12.79
CA ARG A 47 17.42 26.40 -12.22
C ARG A 47 18.01 25.00 -12.09
N LYS A 48 17.55 24.26 -11.08
CA LYS A 48 17.95 22.87 -10.86
C LYS A 48 16.87 21.92 -11.36
N ARG A 49 17.26 20.85 -12.03
CA ARG A 49 16.38 19.73 -12.37
C ARG A 49 17.05 18.40 -12.01
N PRO A 50 16.29 17.38 -11.61
CA PRO A 50 16.85 16.05 -11.38
C PRO A 50 17.36 15.46 -12.70
N VAL A 51 18.54 14.86 -12.66
CA VAL A 51 19.11 14.10 -13.78
C VAL A 51 18.25 12.87 -14.01
N LYS A 52 17.84 12.65 -15.27
CA LYS A 52 16.96 11.55 -15.64
C LYS A 52 17.62 10.21 -15.28
N GLY A 53 16.84 9.31 -14.67
CA GLY A 53 17.32 8.00 -14.25
C GLY A 53 18.05 7.99 -12.91
N THR A 54 18.18 9.14 -12.22
CA THR A 54 18.74 9.21 -10.87
C THR A 54 17.66 9.36 -9.81
N GLY A 55 17.88 8.70 -8.67
CA GLY A 55 16.94 8.67 -7.54
C GLY A 55 15.70 7.81 -7.78
N HIS A 56 14.84 7.76 -6.77
CA HIS A 56 13.57 7.04 -6.81
C HIS A 56 12.47 7.88 -6.16
N ARG A 57 11.22 7.67 -6.59
CA ARG A 57 10.06 8.35 -5.99
C ARG A 57 9.60 7.60 -4.75
N VAL A 58 9.47 8.32 -3.64
CA VAL A 58 8.91 7.82 -2.38
C VAL A 58 7.68 8.65 -2.04
N LEU A 59 6.69 8.06 -1.39
CA LEU A 59 5.57 8.85 -0.88
C LEU A 59 6.01 9.70 0.30
N VAL A 60 5.45 10.91 0.40
CA VAL A 60 5.84 11.84 1.46
C VAL A 60 5.56 11.29 2.86
N PRO A 61 4.38 10.69 3.16
CA PRO A 61 4.12 10.10 4.47
C PRO A 61 5.11 8.99 4.84
N GLU A 62 5.44 8.13 3.88
CA GLU A 62 6.42 7.05 4.06
C GLU A 62 7.78 7.61 4.45
N LEU A 63 8.29 8.59 3.71
CA LEU A 63 9.57 9.23 3.98
C LEU A 63 9.62 9.92 5.35
N LEU A 64 8.53 10.61 5.74
CA LEU A 64 8.47 11.32 7.02
C LEU A 64 8.45 10.36 8.21
N LEU A 65 7.70 9.26 8.10
CA LEU A 65 7.65 8.22 9.12
C LEU A 65 9.00 7.51 9.26
N GLN A 66 9.65 7.16 8.14
CA GLN A 66 11.01 6.59 8.15
C GLN A 66 12.02 7.53 8.81
N ARG A 67 11.96 8.83 8.52
CA ARG A 67 12.83 9.84 9.15
C ARG A 67 12.57 10.03 10.64
N ALA A 68 11.35 9.77 11.10
CA ALA A 68 11.00 9.73 12.51
C ALA A 68 11.43 8.41 13.20
N GLY A 69 12.11 7.51 12.47
CA GLY A 69 12.66 6.27 12.98
C GLY A 69 11.64 5.16 13.14
N PHE A 70 10.53 5.19 12.39
CA PHE A 70 9.60 4.07 12.31
C PHE A 70 9.99 3.11 11.19
N ASP A 71 9.72 1.83 11.39
CA ASP A 71 9.67 0.88 10.29
C ASP A 71 8.39 1.11 9.51
N VAL A 72 8.50 1.17 8.19
CA VAL A 72 7.37 1.53 7.33
C VAL A 72 7.26 0.54 6.21
N PHE A 73 6.04 0.07 5.99
CA PHE A 73 5.69 -0.73 4.85
C PHE A 73 4.43 -0.20 4.19
N LEU A 74 4.54 0.10 2.89
CA LEU A 74 3.42 0.50 2.08
C LEU A 74 3.26 -0.52 0.94
N PRO A 75 2.17 -1.29 0.89
CA PRO A 75 1.90 -2.13 -0.27
C PRO A 75 1.67 -1.23 -1.48
N ILE A 76 2.45 -1.44 -2.53
CA ILE A 76 2.36 -0.73 -3.80
C ILE A 76 2.04 -1.73 -4.92
N ARG A 77 1.24 -1.29 -5.88
CA ARG A 77 1.04 -1.93 -7.17
C ARG A 77 1.65 -1.09 -8.28
N GLN A 78 1.98 -1.70 -9.40
CA GLN A 78 2.58 -1.02 -10.54
C GLN A 78 1.66 -1.09 -11.75
N GLU A 79 1.47 0.04 -12.42
CA GLU A 79 0.66 0.13 -13.63
C GLU A 79 1.40 0.84 -14.76
N TRP A 80 1.22 0.37 -15.99
CA TRP A 80 1.72 1.05 -17.19
C TRP A 80 0.81 2.22 -17.58
N ARG A 81 1.27 3.46 -17.34
CA ARG A 81 0.54 4.68 -17.71
C ARG A 81 1.23 5.42 -18.85
N ARG A 82 0.45 6.01 -19.75
CA ARG A 82 0.99 6.92 -20.79
C ARG A 82 1.69 8.10 -20.12
N ILE A 83 2.85 8.48 -20.65
CA ILE A 83 3.66 9.57 -20.07
C ILE A 83 2.89 10.90 -20.13
N ASN A 84 2.20 11.16 -21.24
CA ASN A 84 1.29 12.30 -21.39
C ASN A 84 0.24 11.96 -22.47
N ARG A 85 -0.75 12.85 -22.67
CA ARG A 85 -1.83 12.63 -23.67
C ARG A 85 -1.36 12.55 -25.12
N TYR A 86 -0.16 13.03 -25.42
CA TYR A 86 0.41 13.14 -26.76
C TYR A 86 1.44 12.06 -27.09
N SER A 87 1.98 11.38 -26.07
CA SER A 87 3.02 10.36 -26.21
C SER A 87 2.41 8.97 -26.24
N LYS A 88 2.83 8.16 -27.21
CA LYS A 88 2.48 6.73 -27.28
C LYS A 88 3.25 5.90 -26.25
N SER A 89 4.32 6.45 -25.67
CA SER A 89 5.16 5.76 -24.68
C SER A 89 4.46 5.62 -23.34
N LYS A 90 4.60 4.45 -22.73
CA LYS A 90 4.14 4.16 -21.36
C LYS A 90 5.32 4.11 -20.41
N HIS A 91 5.07 4.43 -19.15
CA HIS A 91 6.00 4.26 -18.05
C HIS A 91 5.29 3.55 -16.90
N LEU A 92 6.06 2.85 -16.08
CA LEU A 92 5.55 2.17 -14.91
C LEU A 92 5.33 3.17 -13.78
N VAL A 93 4.13 3.20 -13.22
CA VAL A 93 3.74 4.09 -12.12
C VAL A 93 3.33 3.24 -10.93
N SER A 94 3.91 3.53 -9.77
CA SER A 94 3.55 2.87 -8.51
C SER A 94 2.36 3.58 -7.85
N PHE A 95 1.35 2.81 -7.45
CA PHE A 95 0.18 3.26 -6.71
C PHE A 95 0.08 2.51 -5.38
N PRO A 96 -0.33 3.17 -4.28
CA PRO A 96 -0.68 2.47 -3.04
C PRO A 96 -1.81 1.47 -3.29
N LEU A 97 -1.68 0.25 -2.77
CA LEU A 97 -2.75 -0.75 -2.80
C LEU A 97 -3.91 -0.32 -1.91
N LEU A 98 -3.59 0.26 -0.75
CA LEU A 98 -4.57 0.78 0.22
C LEU A 98 -4.50 2.30 0.26
N ALA A 99 -5.55 2.96 -0.23
CA ALA A 99 -5.59 4.42 -0.28
C ALA A 99 -5.56 5.03 1.14
N ASN A 100 -4.57 5.88 1.40
CA ASN A 100 -4.37 6.57 2.68
C ASN A 100 -4.04 5.67 3.87
N TRP A 101 -3.64 4.42 3.64
CA TRP A 101 -3.18 3.51 4.68
C TRP A 101 -1.71 3.16 4.50
N ILE A 102 -1.02 2.97 5.61
CA ILE A 102 0.37 2.55 5.65
C ILE A 102 0.60 1.68 6.89
N PHE A 103 1.45 0.67 6.78
CA PHE A 103 1.84 -0.14 7.92
C PHE A 103 3.05 0.50 8.59
N VAL A 104 2.96 0.67 9.90
CA VAL A 104 4.00 1.28 10.72
C VAL A 104 4.37 0.30 11.81
N GLY A 105 5.66 0.02 11.92
CA GLY A 105 6.24 -0.88 12.89
C GLY A 105 7.23 -0.16 13.79
N TRP A 106 7.38 -0.70 15.00
CA TRP A 106 8.46 -0.35 15.92
C TRP A 106 8.73 -1.53 16.87
N PRO A 107 9.86 -1.55 17.60
CA PRO A 107 10.18 -2.66 18.50
C PRO A 107 9.07 -2.92 19.54
N LYS A 108 8.78 -4.19 19.76
CA LYS A 108 7.82 -4.66 20.75
C LYS A 108 8.24 -4.19 22.15
N GLY A 109 7.26 -3.80 22.96
CA GLY A 109 7.49 -3.23 24.28
C GLY A 109 7.80 -1.72 24.30
N MET A 110 8.01 -1.09 23.15
CA MET A 110 8.05 0.37 23.06
C MET A 110 6.66 0.95 22.81
N ASP A 111 6.27 1.95 23.60
CA ASP A 111 5.10 2.78 23.31
C ASP A 111 5.52 4.03 22.52
N ARG A 112 5.32 3.99 21.20
CA ARG A 112 5.63 5.11 20.29
C ARG A 112 4.38 5.82 19.76
N TRP A 113 3.21 5.60 20.38
CA TRP A 113 1.96 6.24 19.94
C TRP A 113 2.04 7.76 19.99
N ARG A 114 2.64 8.31 21.05
CA ARG A 114 2.82 9.77 21.19
C ARG A 114 3.69 10.36 20.08
N ASP A 115 4.78 9.67 19.73
CA ASP A 115 5.68 10.12 18.66
C ASP A 115 4.97 10.10 17.32
N LEU A 116 4.21 9.04 17.04
CA LEU A 116 3.45 8.88 15.81
C LEU A 116 2.39 9.98 15.66
N LEU A 117 1.63 10.27 16.72
CA LEU A 117 0.58 11.29 16.72
C LEU A 117 1.14 12.71 16.63
N ARG A 118 2.32 12.98 17.22
CA ARG A 118 2.99 14.29 17.16
C ARG A 118 3.42 14.70 15.74
N LEU A 119 3.61 13.74 14.84
CA LEU A 119 3.91 14.04 13.43
C LEU A 119 2.74 14.74 12.71
N ASP A 120 1.53 14.69 13.28
CA ASP A 120 0.30 15.24 12.70
C ASP A 120 -0.02 14.68 11.30
N LEU A 121 0.55 13.51 10.97
CA LEU A 121 0.36 12.81 9.69
C LEU A 121 -0.77 11.79 9.77
N VAL A 122 -1.03 11.23 10.96
CA VAL A 122 -1.96 10.11 11.17
C VAL A 122 -3.33 10.63 11.61
N THR A 123 -4.38 10.15 10.96
CA THR A 123 -5.79 10.45 11.32
C THR A 123 -6.46 9.35 12.13
N GLY A 124 -5.92 8.14 12.08
CA GLY A 124 -6.55 6.99 12.71
C GLY A 124 -5.66 5.76 12.61
N VAL A 125 -6.00 4.76 13.42
CA VAL A 125 -5.31 3.49 13.51
C VAL A 125 -6.36 2.40 13.42
N VAL A 126 -6.04 1.30 12.75
CA VAL A 126 -6.90 0.13 12.76
C VAL A 126 -6.99 -0.40 14.17
N GLY A 127 -8.21 -0.68 14.62
CA GLY A 127 -8.44 -1.23 15.94
C GLY A 127 -9.78 -1.94 16.07
N ALA A 128 -9.86 -2.78 17.08
CA ALA A 128 -11.09 -3.43 17.55
C ALA A 128 -11.31 -3.04 19.02
N ASP A 129 -12.56 -2.79 19.41
CA ASP A 129 -12.94 -2.42 20.78
C ASP A 129 -12.14 -1.24 21.36
N GLY A 130 -11.87 -0.23 20.52
CA GLY A 130 -11.12 0.97 20.91
C GLY A 130 -9.63 0.76 21.12
N ARG A 131 -9.08 -0.43 20.78
CA ARG A 131 -7.65 -0.75 20.89
C ARG A 131 -7.02 -0.94 19.52
N PRO A 132 -5.81 -0.40 19.27
CA PRO A 132 -5.07 -0.67 18.05
C PRO A 132 -4.89 -2.18 17.81
N MET A 133 -5.19 -2.63 16.61
CA MET A 133 -5.02 -4.02 16.19
C MET A 133 -3.55 -4.26 15.88
N LEU A 134 -2.97 -5.23 16.57
CA LEU A 134 -1.60 -5.66 16.33
C LEU A 134 -1.54 -6.53 15.08
N ILE A 135 -0.58 -6.24 14.22
CA ILE A 135 -0.24 -7.05 13.05
C ILE A 135 1.12 -7.68 13.31
N THR A 136 1.22 -8.97 13.03
CA THR A 136 2.43 -9.75 13.21
C THR A 136 3.44 -9.47 12.10
N GLN A 137 4.73 -9.70 12.39
CA GLN A 137 5.78 -9.62 11.38
C GLN A 137 5.52 -10.59 10.22
N GLU A 138 4.99 -11.80 10.51
CA GLU A 138 4.70 -12.82 9.51
C GLU A 138 3.64 -12.36 8.49
N GLU A 139 2.56 -11.71 8.95
CA GLU A 139 1.53 -11.14 8.08
C GLU A 139 2.10 -10.03 7.18
N ILE A 140 2.96 -9.17 7.74
CA ILE A 140 3.66 -8.12 6.98
C ILE A 140 4.57 -8.73 5.93
N ASP A 141 5.33 -9.77 6.27
CA ASP A 141 6.23 -10.45 5.34
C ASP A 141 5.46 -11.20 4.25
N GLY A 142 4.28 -11.76 4.59
CA GLY A 142 3.32 -12.27 3.62
C GLY A 142 2.89 -11.20 2.61
N LEU A 143 2.48 -10.02 3.10
CA LEU A 143 2.06 -8.92 2.25
C LEU A 143 3.22 -8.32 1.43
N ARG A 144 4.43 -8.26 2.00
CA ARG A 144 5.66 -7.85 1.29
C ARG A 144 5.95 -8.75 0.12
N ARG A 145 5.92 -10.09 0.31
CA ARG A 145 6.14 -11.06 -0.77
C ARG A 145 5.13 -10.90 -1.90
N LYS A 146 3.85 -10.74 -1.56
CA LYS A 146 2.78 -10.54 -2.55
C LYS A 146 2.92 -9.22 -3.31
N SER A 147 3.33 -8.15 -2.63
CA SER A 147 3.57 -6.84 -3.25
C SER A 147 4.84 -6.83 -4.12
N ALA A 148 5.89 -7.53 -3.71
CA ALA A 148 7.18 -7.60 -4.41
C ALA A 148 7.15 -8.51 -5.64
N ALA A 149 6.30 -9.54 -5.65
CA ALA A 149 6.16 -10.47 -6.76
C ALA A 149 5.62 -9.83 -8.05
N GLY A 150 5.19 -8.56 -8.02
CA GLY A 150 4.65 -7.86 -9.20
C GLY A 150 3.39 -8.51 -9.79
N SER A 151 2.81 -9.49 -9.09
CA SER A 151 1.72 -10.33 -9.57
C SER A 151 0.38 -9.62 -9.44
N HIS A 152 0.17 -8.64 -10.31
CA HIS A 152 -1.11 -8.48 -11.01
C HIS A 152 -0.87 -8.50 -12.54
N VAL A 153 0.20 -9.20 -12.97
CA VAL A 153 0.29 -9.71 -14.33
C VAL A 153 -0.51 -11.01 -14.33
N ALA A 154 -1.62 -11.01 -15.07
CA ALA A 154 -2.44 -12.20 -15.29
C ALA A 154 -1.54 -13.41 -15.60
N PRO A 155 -1.69 -14.55 -14.88
CA PRO A 155 -0.95 -15.77 -15.18
C PRO A 155 -1.09 -16.16 -16.66
N VAL A 156 -0.04 -16.73 -17.25
CA VAL A 156 0.01 -17.16 -18.67
C VAL A 156 -1.15 -18.12 -19.03
N ASN A 157 -1.64 -18.85 -18.04
CA ASN A 157 -2.83 -19.71 -18.08
C ASN A 157 -4.17 -18.97 -18.27
N GLN A 158 -4.18 -17.63 -18.37
CA GLN A 158 -5.36 -16.82 -18.69
C GLN A 158 -5.36 -16.29 -20.13
N ALA A 159 -4.37 -16.64 -20.96
CA ALA A 159 -4.24 -16.17 -22.35
C ALA A 159 -5.38 -16.60 -23.31
N GLY A 160 -6.26 -17.52 -22.90
CA GLY A 160 -7.40 -18.01 -23.68
C GLY A 160 -8.79 -17.55 -23.21
N MET A 161 -8.90 -16.72 -22.17
CA MET A 161 -10.19 -16.35 -21.57
C MET A 161 -10.72 -15.01 -22.10
N ARG A 162 -11.97 -14.98 -22.59
CA ARG A 162 -12.63 -13.75 -23.09
C ARG A 162 -13.08 -12.79 -21.97
N SER A 163 -13.36 -13.31 -20.76
CA SER A 163 -13.83 -12.54 -19.58
C SER A 163 -13.39 -13.10 -18.22
N GLY A 164 -12.94 -14.35 -18.13
CA GLY A 164 -12.17 -14.87 -16.99
C GLY A 164 -12.82 -14.91 -15.60
N HIS A 165 -14.15 -15.03 -15.45
CA HIS A 165 -14.80 -15.02 -14.12
C HIS A 165 -15.88 -16.10 -13.91
N GLU A 166 -15.88 -16.71 -12.71
CA GLU A 166 -17.03 -17.33 -12.02
C GLU A 166 -17.85 -16.31 -11.19
N TYR A 167 -17.43 -15.03 -11.17
CA TYR A 167 -18.04 -13.96 -10.37
C TYR A 167 -18.61 -12.83 -11.24
N ALA A 168 -19.76 -12.30 -10.86
CA ALA A 168 -20.40 -11.14 -11.45
C ALA A 168 -20.25 -9.89 -10.57
N VAL A 169 -20.39 -8.72 -11.18
CA VAL A 169 -20.56 -7.47 -10.42
C VAL A 169 -21.84 -7.59 -9.59
N GLY A 170 -21.73 -7.35 -8.29
CA GLY A 170 -22.78 -7.53 -7.30
C GLY A 170 -22.56 -8.74 -6.39
N ASP A 171 -21.66 -9.66 -6.73
CA ASP A 171 -21.45 -10.88 -5.93
C ASP A 171 -20.79 -10.58 -4.59
N GLU A 172 -21.26 -11.29 -3.55
CA GLU A 172 -20.59 -11.36 -2.26
C GLU A 172 -19.50 -12.43 -2.29
N VAL A 173 -18.28 -11.99 -2.05
CA VAL A 173 -17.07 -12.81 -2.09
C VAL A 173 -16.32 -12.66 -0.78
N ARG A 174 -15.52 -13.65 -0.44
CA ARG A 174 -14.55 -13.58 0.64
C ARG A 174 -13.16 -13.47 0.03
N ILE A 175 -12.31 -12.64 0.63
CA ILE A 175 -10.91 -12.57 0.26
C ILE A 175 -10.19 -13.77 0.86
N ASP A 176 -9.61 -14.60 0.02
CA ASP A 176 -8.84 -15.78 0.42
C ASP A 176 -7.44 -15.70 -0.18
N TYR A 177 -6.47 -15.56 0.71
CA TYR A 177 -5.05 -15.52 0.38
C TYR A 177 -4.41 -16.91 0.31
N GLY A 178 -5.19 -17.99 0.45
CA GLY A 178 -4.79 -19.40 0.39
C GLY A 178 -3.98 -19.91 1.59
N SER A 179 -3.43 -19.00 2.40
CA SER A 179 -2.55 -19.30 3.52
C SER A 179 -3.16 -19.00 4.91
N GLY A 180 -4.42 -18.56 5.00
CA GLY A 180 -5.07 -18.23 6.27
C GLY A 180 -4.47 -17.04 7.03
N SER A 181 -3.60 -16.26 6.38
CA SER A 181 -2.63 -15.34 7.04
C SER A 181 -2.33 -14.10 6.19
N GLY A 182 -3.38 -13.46 5.67
CA GLY A 182 -3.29 -12.18 4.99
C GLY A 182 -4.01 -11.07 5.78
N PRO A 183 -3.57 -9.81 5.70
CA PRO A 183 -4.15 -8.70 6.46
C PRO A 183 -5.60 -8.34 6.06
N LEU A 184 -6.07 -8.87 4.93
CA LEU A 184 -7.46 -8.78 4.48
C LEU A 184 -8.10 -10.17 4.31
N ASP A 185 -7.41 -11.22 4.77
CA ASP A 185 -7.87 -12.59 4.63
C ASP A 185 -9.12 -12.84 5.44
N GLY A 186 -10.05 -13.58 4.87
CA GLY A 186 -11.34 -13.85 5.49
C GLY A 186 -12.30 -12.66 5.50
N LEU A 187 -11.92 -11.47 4.99
CA LEU A 187 -12.85 -10.34 4.90
C LEU A 187 -13.88 -10.55 3.79
N GLU A 188 -15.13 -10.25 4.12
CA GLU A 188 -16.23 -10.22 3.16
C GLU A 188 -16.16 -8.95 2.31
N ALA A 189 -16.44 -9.11 1.02
CA ALA A 189 -16.39 -8.05 0.04
C ALA A 189 -17.51 -8.18 -0.98
N THR A 190 -17.96 -7.06 -1.54
CA THR A 190 -18.89 -7.05 -2.67
C THR A 190 -18.16 -6.63 -3.94
N VAL A 191 -18.24 -7.41 -5.02
CA VAL A 191 -17.61 -7.07 -6.30
C VAL A 191 -18.38 -5.92 -6.95
N VAL A 192 -17.71 -4.81 -7.28
CA VAL A 192 -18.32 -3.61 -7.87
C VAL A 192 -17.86 -3.36 -9.30
N ASP A 193 -16.67 -3.81 -9.65
CA ASP A 193 -16.15 -3.70 -11.01
C ASP A 193 -15.16 -4.83 -11.27
N ILE A 194 -15.09 -5.31 -12.50
CA ILE A 194 -14.18 -6.36 -12.92
C ILE A 194 -13.46 -5.87 -14.17
N ASN A 195 -12.14 -5.75 -14.08
CA ASN A 195 -11.29 -5.33 -15.20
C ASN A 195 -10.14 -6.32 -15.39
N GLY A 196 -10.31 -7.26 -16.32
CA GLY A 196 -9.28 -8.26 -16.62
C GLY A 196 -9.03 -9.16 -15.42
N GLY A 197 -7.79 -9.22 -14.92
CA GLY A 197 -7.42 -10.03 -13.74
C GLY A 197 -7.63 -9.34 -12.39
N SER A 198 -8.18 -8.13 -12.36
CA SER A 198 -8.41 -7.38 -11.12
C SER A 198 -9.88 -7.07 -10.93
N ALA A 199 -10.35 -7.26 -9.69
CA ALA A 199 -11.68 -6.90 -9.24
C ALA A 199 -11.61 -5.71 -8.29
N ARG A 200 -12.51 -4.74 -8.47
CA ARG A 200 -12.77 -3.71 -7.48
C ARG A 200 -13.82 -4.25 -6.53
N ALA A 201 -13.45 -4.44 -5.26
CA ALA A 201 -14.33 -4.95 -4.24
C ALA A 201 -14.58 -3.90 -3.16
N LEU A 202 -15.83 -3.78 -2.69
CA LEU A 202 -16.18 -3.04 -1.50
C LEU A 202 -16.00 -3.97 -0.31
N VAL A 203 -14.98 -3.72 0.49
CA VAL A 203 -14.75 -4.46 1.73
C VAL A 203 -15.23 -3.58 2.88
N GLN A 204 -15.94 -4.19 3.83
CA GLN A 204 -16.17 -3.55 5.12
C GLN A 204 -14.97 -3.83 6.01
N PHE A 205 -14.09 -2.86 6.14
CA PHE A 205 -12.94 -2.96 7.02
C PHE A 205 -12.61 -1.62 7.65
N PHE A 206 -12.12 -1.66 8.88
CA PHE A 206 -11.75 -0.47 9.65
C PHE A 206 -12.92 0.51 9.87
N GLY A 207 -14.12 -0.02 10.11
CA GLY A 207 -15.34 0.76 10.43
C GLY A 207 -15.94 1.55 9.27
N ALA A 208 -15.50 1.32 8.03
CA ALA A 208 -16.05 1.96 6.84
C ALA A 208 -16.09 0.98 5.66
N VAL A 209 -17.07 1.15 4.79
CA VAL A 209 -17.07 0.48 3.49
C VAL A 209 -16.05 1.18 2.60
N ARG A 210 -15.11 0.42 2.04
CA ARG A 210 -14.03 0.96 1.22
C ARG A 210 -13.87 0.13 -0.04
N SER A 211 -13.73 0.83 -1.16
CA SER A 211 -13.29 0.21 -2.40
C SER A 211 -11.81 -0.09 -2.34
N ILE A 212 -11.48 -1.36 -2.52
CA ILE A 212 -10.12 -1.84 -2.79
C ILE A 212 -10.09 -2.47 -4.18
N GLU A 213 -8.91 -2.52 -4.77
CA GLU A 213 -8.67 -3.26 -6.01
C GLU A 213 -7.81 -4.46 -5.64
N ILE A 214 -8.30 -5.66 -5.93
CA ILE A 214 -7.70 -6.94 -5.57
C ILE A 214 -7.63 -7.85 -6.79
N ASP A 215 -6.69 -8.78 -6.78
CA ASP A 215 -6.64 -9.83 -7.79
C ASP A 215 -7.90 -10.69 -7.74
N ALA A 216 -8.54 -10.93 -8.88
CA ALA A 216 -9.77 -11.72 -8.94
C ALA A 216 -9.55 -13.18 -8.50
N GLY A 217 -8.32 -13.70 -8.62
CA GLY A 217 -7.96 -15.04 -8.14
C GLY A 217 -7.84 -15.17 -6.63
N LEU A 218 -7.87 -14.06 -5.89
CA LEU A 218 -7.91 -14.04 -4.42
C LEU A 218 -9.34 -13.97 -3.87
N LEU A 219 -10.34 -13.98 -4.75
CA LEU A 219 -11.75 -13.98 -4.36
C LEU A 219 -12.25 -15.41 -4.37
N VAL A 220 -12.95 -15.79 -3.30
CA VAL A 220 -13.70 -17.04 -3.20
C VAL A 220 -15.17 -16.74 -2.92
N PRO A 221 -16.13 -17.54 -3.40
CA PRO A 221 -17.54 -17.29 -3.09
C PRO A 221 -17.78 -17.44 -1.59
N ARG A 222 -18.70 -16.64 -1.06
CA ARG A 222 -19.20 -16.81 0.31
C ARG A 222 -19.90 -18.16 0.39
N ARG A 223 -19.26 -19.17 1.00
CA ARG A 223 -19.95 -20.41 1.37
C ARG A 223 -20.67 -20.17 2.69
N GLU A 224 -21.98 -20.41 2.70
CA GLU A 224 -22.81 -20.51 3.91
C GLU A 224 -22.30 -21.60 4.86
#